data_AF-A0A9D6I338-F1
#
_entry.id   AF-A0A9D6I338-F1
#
_cell.length_a   1.000
_cell.length_b   1.000
_cell.length_c   1.000
_cell.angle_alpha   90.00
_cell.angle_beta   90.00
_cell.angle_gamma   90.00
#
_symmetry.space_group_name_H-M   'P 1'
#
loop_
_entity.id
_entity.type
_entity.pdbx_description
1 polymer ?
#
loop_
_entity_poly.entity_id
_entity_poly.type
_entity_poly.pdbx_seq_one_letter_code
_entity_poly.pdbx_strand_id
1 'polypeptide(L)' 'MELDLALLVVGGVVVLAALVVGGFWARRELQLCPHCAWVVRRVKKGWLRCPRCKKQYGKPARVRP' A
#
# COMPACT_ATOMS: atom_id res chain seq x y z
N MET A 1 28.73 -17.70 -19.14
CA MET A 1 28.19 -16.65 -20.04
C MET A 1 26.67 -16.80 -20.16
N GLU A 2 26.16 -17.86 -20.82
CA GLU A 2 24.70 -18.09 -20.99
C GLU A 2 23.97 -18.37 -19.66
N LEU A 3 24.59 -19.18 -18.80
CA LEU A 3 24.01 -19.57 -17.50
C LEU A 3 23.93 -18.38 -16.51
N ASP A 4 24.92 -17.49 -16.52
CA ASP A 4 24.97 -16.29 -15.66
C ASP A 4 23.90 -15.27 -16.06
N LEU A 5 23.70 -15.09 -17.37
CA LEU A 5 22.65 -14.22 -17.91
C LEU A 5 21.26 -14.75 -17.55
N ALA A 6 21.05 -16.06 -17.68
CA ALA A 6 19.80 -16.70 -17.27
C ALA A 6 19.52 -16.49 -15.78
N LEU A 7 20.55 -16.63 -14.92
CA LEU A 7 20.41 -16.41 -13.48
C LEU A 7 20.05 -14.96 -13.14
N LEU A 8 20.68 -13.99 -13.80
CA LEU A 8 20.38 -12.56 -13.64
C LEU A 8 18.97 -12.20 -14.10
N VAL A 9 18.53 -12.75 -15.23
CA VAL A 9 17.18 -12.53 -15.76
C VAL A 9 16.12 -13.12 -14.82
N VAL A 10 16.29 -14.37 -14.40
CA VAL A 10 15.35 -15.03 -13.47
C VAL A 10 15.33 -14.30 -12.13
N GLY A 11 16.50 -13.95 -11.57
CA GLY A 11 16.60 -13.19 -10.34
C GLY A 11 15.92 -11.83 -10.43
N GLY A 12 16.15 -11.09 -11.52
CA GLY A 12 15.51 -9.79 -11.77
C GLY A 12 13.99 -9.89 -11.89
N VAL A 13 13.48 -10.91 -12.58
CA VAL A 13 12.03 -11.17 -12.72
C VAL A 13 11.40 -11.48 -11.37
N VAL A 14 12.05 -12.31 -10.54
CA VAL A 14 11.55 -12.66 -9.20
C VAL A 14 11.47 -11.43 -8.30
N VAL A 15 12.48 -10.57 -8.30
CA VAL A 15 12.49 -9.33 -7.51
C VAL A 15 11.38 -8.38 -7.97
N LEU A 16 11.22 -8.18 -9.28
CA LEU A 16 10.14 -7.36 -9.84
C LEU A 16 8.76 -7.91 -9.47
N ALA A 17 8.56 -9.22 -9.60
CA ALA A 17 7.30 -9.86 -9.21
C ALA A 17 7.01 -9.65 -7.72
N ALA A 18 8.01 -9.82 -6.85
CA ALA A 18 7.86 -9.59 -5.41
C ALA A 18 7.49 -8.14 -5.08
N LEU A 19 8.11 -7.16 -5.76
CA LEU A 19 7.79 -5.74 -5.58
C LEU A 19 6.38 -5.40 -6.06
N VAL A 20 5.95 -5.94 -7.20
CA VAL A 20 4.60 -5.72 -7.73
C VAL A 20 3.55 -6.32 -6.81
N VAL A 21 3.74 -7.56 -6.37
CA VAL A 21 2.80 -8.25 -5.47
C VAL A 21 2.78 -7.58 -4.11
N GLY A 22 3.94 -7.30 -3.53
CA GLY A 22 4.06 -6.62 -2.23
C GLY A 22 3.46 -5.22 -2.25
N GLY A 23 3.74 -4.44 -3.31
CA GLY A 23 3.17 -3.11 -3.52
C GLY A 23 1.66 -3.14 -3.69
N PHE A 24 1.12 -4.13 -4.40
CA PHE A 24 -0.32 -4.30 -4.57
C PHE A 24 -1.02 -4.64 -3.26
N TRP A 25 -0.45 -5.55 -2.46
CA TRP A 25 -0.94 -5.87 -1.12
C TRP A 25 -0.87 -4.67 -0.18
N ALA A 26 0.25 -3.95 -0.17
CA ALA A 26 0.40 -2.72 0.59
C ALA A 26 -0.67 -1.68 0.21
N ARG A 27 -0.99 -1.53 -1.07
CA ARG A 27 -2.07 -0.63 -1.52
C ARG A 27 -3.45 -1.10 -1.06
N ARG A 28 -3.68 -2.39 -0.84
CA ARG A 28 -4.95 -2.91 -0.29
C ARG A 28 -5.08 -2.70 1.22
N GLU A 29 -3.98 -2.62 1.95
CA GLU A 29 -3.99 -2.51 3.41
C GLU A 29 -3.69 -1.12 3.93
N LEU A 30 -3.00 -0.29 3.14
CA LEU A 30 -2.62 1.07 3.48
C LEU A 30 -3.37 2.04 2.57
N GLN A 31 -3.64 3.22 3.10
CA GLN A 31 -4.18 4.36 2.38
C GLN A 31 -3.57 5.64 2.95
N LEU A 32 -3.67 6.72 2.20
CA LEU A 32 -3.32 8.05 2.70
C LEU A 32 -4.51 8.63 3.45
N CYS A 33 -4.25 9.25 4.61
CA CYS A 33 -5.28 9.97 5.34
C CYS A 33 -5.79 11.15 4.49
N PRO A 34 -7.11 11.31 4.29
CA PRO A 34 -7.65 12.39 3.45
C PRO A 34 -7.41 13.81 3.99
N HIS A 35 -6.95 13.96 5.23
CA HIS A 35 -6.73 15.27 5.86
C HIS A 35 -5.27 15.71 5.87
N CYS A 36 -4.33 14.78 6.05
CA CYS A 36 -2.92 15.08 6.29
C CYS A 36 -1.96 14.23 5.44
N ALA A 37 -2.48 13.43 4.51
CA ALA A 37 -1.73 12.51 3.66
C ALA A 37 -0.81 11.51 4.41
N TRP A 38 -1.02 11.30 5.72
CA TRP A 38 -0.26 10.30 6.46
C TRP A 38 -0.64 8.88 6.03
N VAL A 39 0.34 7.99 5.91
CA VAL A 39 0.11 6.58 5.62
C VAL A 39 -0.54 5.91 6.81
N VAL A 40 -1.74 5.38 6.61
CA VAL A 40 -2.58 4.77 7.65
C VAL A 40 -3.19 3.49 7.12
N ARG A 41 -3.64 2.61 8.01
CA ARG A 41 -4.39 1.42 7.59
C ARG A 41 -5.66 1.81 6.84
N ARG A 42 -5.95 1.08 5.77
CA ARG A 42 -7.14 1.24 4.95
C ARG A 42 -8.38 0.92 5.77
N VAL A 43 -9.37 1.79 5.73
CA VAL A 43 -10.67 1.54 6.36
C VAL A 43 -11.39 0.44 5.59
N LYS A 44 -11.43 -0.78 6.15
CA LYS A 44 -12.18 -1.90 5.55
C LYS A 44 -13.67 -1.85 5.94
N LYS A 45 -14.00 -1.48 7.18
CA LYS A 45 -15.36 -1.34 7.73
C LYS A 45 -15.40 -0.24 8.81
N GLY A 46 -16.52 0.47 8.92
CA GLY A 46 -16.73 1.46 9.98
C GLY A 46 -15.97 2.77 9.78
N TRP A 47 -15.37 3.25 10.87
CA TRP A 47 -14.66 4.54 10.94
C TRP A 47 -13.24 4.33 11.44
N LEU A 48 -12.27 5.04 10.87
CA LEU A 48 -10.89 5.05 11.34
C LEU A 48 -10.50 6.47 11.77
N ARG A 49 -9.76 6.56 12.86
CA ARG A 49 -9.19 7.82 13.35
C ARG A 49 -7.73 7.88 12.96
N CYS A 50 -7.31 8.95 12.30
CA CYS A 50 -5.90 9.13 11.99
C CYS A 50 -5.11 9.38 13.29
N PRO A 51 -4.01 8.66 13.56
CA PRO A 51 -3.20 8.88 14.76
C PRO A 51 -2.50 10.25 14.76
N ARG A 52 -2.23 10.81 13.57
CA ARG A 52 -1.54 12.09 13.41
C ARG A 52 -2.49 13.29 13.53
N CYS A 53 -3.50 13.40 12.66
CA CYS A 53 -4.41 14.55 12.67
C CYS A 53 -5.62 14.40 13.59
N LYS A 54 -5.78 13.23 14.25
CA LYS A 54 -6.89 12.89 15.17
C LYS A 54 -8.30 12.97 14.55
N LYS A 55 -8.44 13.33 13.27
CA LYS A 55 -9.72 13.35 12.54
C LYS A 55 -10.18 11.94 12.19
N GLN A 56 -11.49 11.73 12.27
CA GLN A 56 -12.14 10.46 11.98
C GLN A 56 -12.70 10.49 10.56
N TYR A 57 -12.61 9.37 9.84
CA TYR A 57 -13.11 9.24 8.48
C TYR A 57 -13.59 7.81 8.23
N GLY A 58 -14.63 7.67 7.41
CA GLY A 58 -15.35 6.40 7.21
C GLY A 58 -15.00 5.70 5.90
N LYS A 59 -15.69 4.60 5.62
CA LYS A 59 -15.80 4.05 4.26
C LYS A 59 -17.14 4.45 3.62
N PRO A 60 -17.19 4.83 2.31
CA PRO A 60 -16.03 5.23 1.51
C PRO A 60 -15.32 6.41 2.19
N ALA A 61 -14.08 6.73 1.83
CA ALA A 61 -13.24 7.79 2.44
C ALA A 61 -13.83 9.22 2.33
N ARG A 62 -15.15 9.35 2.37
CA ARG A 62 -15.93 10.53 2.69
C ARG A 62 -15.48 11.04 4.05
N VAL A 63 -14.79 12.16 3.96
CA VAL A 63 -14.62 13.10 5.06
C VAL A 63 -16.03 13.55 5.43
N ARG A 64 -16.47 13.22 6.64
CA ARG A 64 -17.69 13.82 7.20
C ARG A 64 -17.29 15.23 7.65
N PRO A 65 -17.99 16.29 7.20
CA PRO A 65 -17.73 17.64 7.69
C PRO A 65 -17.88 17.72 9.21
#